data_AF-A0A1Q7ZVT4-F1
#
_entry.id   AF-A0A1Q7ZVT4-F1
#
_cell.length_a   1.000
_cell.length_b   1.000
_cell.length_c   1.000
_cell.angle_alpha   90.00
_cell.angle_beta   90.00
_cell.angle_gamma   90.00
#
_symmetry.space_group_name_H-M   'P 1'
#
loop_
_entity.id
_entity.type
_entity.pdbx_description
1 polymer ?
#
loop_
_entity_poly.entity_id
_entity_poly.type
_entity_poly.pdbx_seq_one_letter_code
_entity_poly.pdbx_strand_id
1 'polypeptide(L)'
;MEKPNLTTTTISTLSLILGSWLVFDSTRKLVTGYYTGEQTIGLGPWATIVSALGIRPGDMAFPLLFLGIIWTVNGVIVLLGASTRYERTIAISIVTLFYALPGTLIGVLNIVLSVREKRPMRPSP
;
A
#
# COMPACT_ATOMS: atom_id res chain seq x y z
N MET A 1 20.93 16.80 -2.95
CA MET A 1 20.26 15.50 -2.70
C MET A 1 20.88 14.48 -3.62
N GLU A 2 21.39 13.38 -3.08
CA GLU A 2 21.88 12.26 -3.88
C GLU A 2 20.73 11.66 -4.69
N LYS A 3 20.98 11.20 -5.92
CA LYS A 3 19.91 10.62 -6.75
C LYS A 3 19.40 9.34 -6.06
N PRO A 4 18.08 9.17 -5.88
CA PRO A 4 17.56 7.96 -5.27
C PRO A 4 17.95 6.74 -6.13
N ASN A 5 18.41 5.68 -5.48
CA ASN A 5 18.76 4.44 -6.16
C ASN A 5 17.50 3.77 -6.76
N LEU A 6 17.71 2.80 -7.65
CA LEU A 6 16.62 2.12 -8.36
C LEU A 6 15.63 1.47 -7.37
N THR A 7 16.11 0.84 -6.30
CA THR A 7 15.28 0.23 -5.25
C THR A 7 14.35 1.26 -4.59
N THR A 8 14.90 2.39 -4.16
CA THR A 8 14.16 3.48 -3.50
C THR A 8 13.13 4.08 -4.44
N THR A 9 13.52 4.32 -5.70
CA THR A 9 12.61 4.80 -6.74
C THR A 9 11.47 3.80 -6.98
N THR A 10 11.78 2.51 -7.03
CA THR A 10 10.78 1.44 -7.25
C THR A 10 9.80 1.36 -6.09
N ILE A 11 10.29 1.32 -4.85
CA ILE A 11 9.45 1.30 -3.64
C ILE A 11 8.52 2.51 -3.61
N SER A 12 9.04 3.70 -3.91
CA SER A 12 8.23 4.90 -3.96
C SER A 12 7.17 4.84 -5.06
N THR A 13 7.53 4.45 -6.28
CA THR A 13 6.59 4.35 -7.40
C THR A 13 5.45 3.38 -7.07
N LEU A 14 5.77 2.19 -6.55
CA LEU A 14 4.77 1.23 -6.13
C LEU A 14 3.88 1.77 -5.01
N SER A 15 4.46 2.49 -4.05
CA SER A 15 3.73 3.16 -2.96
C SER A 15 2.74 4.20 -3.48
N LEU A 16 3.16 5.03 -4.43
CA LEU A 16 2.34 6.09 -5.02
C LEU A 16 1.23 5.51 -5.90
N ILE A 17 1.50 4.45 -6.66
CA ILE A 17 0.49 3.77 -7.49
C ILE A 17 -0.61 3.19 -6.60
N LEU A 18 -0.24 2.42 -5.57
CA LEU A 18 -1.22 1.82 -4.67
C LEU A 18 -1.97 2.88 -3.85
N GLY A 19 -1.24 3.87 -3.32
CA GLY A 19 -1.82 4.97 -2.56
C GLY A 19 -2.83 5.76 -3.37
N SER A 20 -2.48 6.12 -4.60
CA SER A 20 -3.38 6.85 -5.52
C SER A 20 -4.61 6.03 -5.87
N TRP A 21 -4.44 4.73 -6.13
CA TRP A 21 -5.56 3.82 -6.39
C TRP A 21 -6.53 3.76 -5.21
N LEU A 22 -6.03 3.55 -3.99
CA LEU A 22 -6.86 3.48 -2.79
C LEU A 22 -7.58 4.80 -2.49
N VAL A 23 -6.89 5.94 -2.65
CA VAL A 23 -7.50 7.26 -2.49
C VAL A 23 -8.61 7.47 -3.51
N PHE A 24 -8.35 7.20 -4.79
CA PHE A 24 -9.33 7.33 -5.86
C PHE A 24 -10.55 6.44 -5.61
N ASP A 25 -10.33 5.15 -5.39
CA ASP A 25 -11.40 4.16 -5.29
C ASP A 25 -12.27 4.37 -4.05
N SER A 26 -11.64 4.73 -2.92
CA SER A 26 -12.35 5.04 -1.68
C SER A 26 -13.11 6.36 -1.77
N THR A 27 -12.53 7.39 -2.41
CA THR A 27 -13.23 8.66 -2.66
C THR A 27 -14.43 8.44 -3.57
N ARG A 28 -14.28 7.61 -4.61
CA ARG A 28 -15.40 7.19 -5.46
C ARG A 28 -16.49 6.51 -4.64
N LYS A 29 -16.15 5.59 -3.73
CA LYS A 29 -17.13 4.94 -2.84
C LYS A 29 -17.88 5.95 -1.98
N LEU A 30 -17.18 6.92 -1.40
CA LEU A 30 -17.78 7.97 -0.55
C LEU A 30 -18.70 8.91 -1.35
N VAL A 31 -18.36 9.23 -2.59
CA VAL A 31 -19.13 10.17 -3.44
C VAL A 31 -20.31 9.48 -4.15
N THR A 32 -20.09 8.27 -4.66
CA THR A 32 -21.05 7.58 -5.55
C THR A 32 -21.82 6.46 -4.86
N GLY A 33 -21.37 6.03 -3.67
CA GLY A 33 -21.89 4.84 -3.00
C GLY A 33 -21.31 3.53 -3.52
N TYR A 34 -20.42 3.54 -4.53
CA TYR A 34 -19.84 2.33 -5.13
C TYR A 34 -18.33 2.42 -5.35
N TYR A 35 -17.61 1.34 -5.04
CA TYR A 35 -16.23 1.15 -5.49
C TYR A 35 -16.20 0.93 -7.00
N THR A 36 -15.02 1.07 -7.59
CA THR A 36 -14.79 0.83 -9.01
C THR A 36 -15.09 -0.63 -9.35
N GLY A 37 -15.98 -0.85 -10.32
CA GLY A 37 -16.39 -2.18 -10.74
C GLY A 37 -17.37 -2.91 -9.81
N GLU A 38 -17.75 -2.33 -8.65
CA GLU A 38 -18.64 -2.98 -7.68
C GLU A 38 -19.98 -3.40 -8.31
N GLN A 39 -20.52 -2.59 -9.21
CA GLN A 39 -21.81 -2.86 -9.87
C GLN A 39 -21.72 -3.83 -11.06
N THR A 40 -20.52 -4.08 -11.59
CA THR A 40 -20.33 -4.91 -12.81
C THR A 40 -19.74 -6.27 -12.50
N ILE A 41 -18.68 -6.30 -11.69
CA ILE A 41 -17.92 -7.52 -11.34
C ILE A 41 -17.98 -7.84 -9.84
N GLY A 42 -18.69 -7.02 -9.05
CA GLY A 42 -18.74 -7.15 -7.61
C GLY A 42 -17.50 -6.57 -6.91
N LEU A 43 -17.42 -6.79 -5.60
CA LEU A 43 -16.22 -6.45 -4.85
C LEU A 43 -15.15 -7.53 -5.08
N GLY A 44 -13.89 -7.09 -5.15
CA GLY A 44 -12.75 -8.01 -5.34
C GLY A 44 -12.53 -8.97 -4.16
N PRO A 45 -11.59 -9.93 -4.27
CA PRO A 45 -11.37 -10.99 -3.28
C PRO A 45 -11.11 -10.50 -1.85
N TRP A 46 -10.61 -9.28 -1.69
CA TRP A 46 -10.40 -8.64 -0.39
C TRP A 46 -11.70 -8.54 0.43
N ALA A 47 -12.85 -8.40 -0.23
CA ALA A 47 -14.14 -8.31 0.43
C ALA A 47 -14.50 -9.60 1.17
N THR A 48 -14.10 -10.76 0.64
CA THR A 48 -14.26 -12.04 1.34
C THR A 48 -13.44 -12.09 2.62
N ILE A 49 -12.19 -11.61 2.58
CA ILE A 49 -11.30 -11.56 3.74
C ILE A 49 -11.88 -10.66 4.83
N VAL A 50 -12.30 -9.45 4.45
CA VAL A 50 -12.89 -8.48 5.38
C VAL A 50 -14.21 -9.00 5.96
N SER A 51 -15.06 -9.62 5.14
CA SER A 51 -16.31 -10.24 5.59
C SER A 51 -16.09 -11.39 6.57
N ALA A 52 -15.05 -12.21 6.35
CA ALA A 52 -14.67 -13.29 7.26
C ALA A 52 -14.23 -12.78 8.64
N LEU A 53 -13.75 -11.52 8.72
CA LEU A 53 -13.44 -10.84 9.98
C LEU A 53 -14.67 -10.16 10.61
N GLY A 54 -15.87 -10.37 10.06
CA GLY A 54 -17.12 -9.78 10.54
C GLY A 54 -17.33 -8.31 10.16
N ILE A 55 -16.48 -7.78 9.28
CA ILE A 55 -16.56 -6.39 8.82
C ILE A 55 -17.32 -6.35 7.49
N ARG A 56 -18.27 -5.42 7.35
CA ARG A 56 -18.96 -5.21 6.08
C ARG A 56 -18.02 -4.50 5.10
N PRO A 57 -17.67 -5.08 3.93
CA PRO A 57 -16.75 -4.46 2.99
C PRO A 57 -17.17 -3.07 2.50
N GLY A 58 -18.48 -2.80 2.46
CA GLY A 58 -19.02 -1.48 2.13
C GLY A 58 -18.59 -0.37 3.11
N ASP A 59 -18.32 -0.72 4.37
CA ASP A 59 -17.96 0.22 5.44
C ASP A 59 -16.44 0.53 5.45
N MET A 60 -15.66 -0.11 4.56
CA MET A 60 -14.20 0.04 4.47
C MET A 60 -13.71 1.32 3.78
N ALA A 61 -14.62 2.20 3.34
CA ALA A 61 -14.25 3.36 2.51
C ALA A 61 -13.26 4.29 3.24
N PHE A 62 -13.54 4.65 4.49
CA PHE A 62 -12.62 5.47 5.28
C PHE A 62 -11.31 4.75 5.64
N PRO A 63 -11.32 3.48 6.12
CA PRO A 63 -10.09 2.72 6.32
C PRO A 63 -9.19 2.64 5.07
N LEU A 64 -9.76 2.36 3.90
CA LEU A 64 -9.02 2.25 2.65
C LEU A 64 -8.53 3.63 2.16
N LEU A 65 -9.31 4.69 2.32
CA LEU A 65 -8.87 6.06 2.03
C LEU A 65 -7.67 6.44 2.89
N PHE A 66 -7.75 6.19 4.19
CA PHE A 66 -6.66 6.49 5.14
C PHE A 66 -5.41 5.67 4.81
N LEU A 67 -5.57 4.38 4.50
CA LEU A 67 -4.47 3.52 4.04
C LEU A 67 -3.84 4.05 2.74
N GLY A 68 -4.66 4.56 1.81
CA GLY A 68 -4.20 5.20 0.58
C GLY A 68 -3.35 6.44 0.85
N ILE A 69 -3.78 7.29 1.77
CA ILE A 69 -3.01 8.48 2.21
C ILE A 69 -1.68 8.04 2.83
N ILE A 70 -1.68 7.02 3.70
CA ILE A 70 -0.46 6.47 4.31
C ILE A 70 0.52 6.00 3.23
N TRP A 71 0.06 5.28 2.21
CA TRP A 71 0.89 4.82 1.10
C TRP A 71 1.48 5.99 0.30
N THR A 72 0.66 6.99 -0.02
CA THR A 72 1.10 8.18 -0.76
C THR A 72 2.17 8.95 0.02
N VAL A 73 1.91 9.24 1.30
CA VAL A 73 2.87 9.90 2.19
C VAL A 73 4.14 9.06 2.35
N ASN A 74 4.02 7.73 2.44
CA ASN A 74 5.18 6.86 2.50
C ASN A 74 6.05 6.94 1.25
N GLY A 75 5.45 6.95 0.04
CA GLY A 75 6.19 7.11 -1.22
C GLY A 75 7.04 8.38 -1.23
N VAL A 76 6.46 9.51 -0.82
CA VAL A 76 7.19 10.79 -0.71
C VAL A 76 8.33 10.69 0.30
N ILE A 77 8.08 10.15 1.50
CA ILE A 77 9.11 10.01 2.55
C ILE A 77 10.26 9.09 2.11
N VAL A 78 9.95 8.02 1.37
CA VAL A 78 10.95 7.11 0.80
C VAL A 78 11.85 7.87 -0.19
N LEU A 79 11.29 8.70 -1.07
CA LEU A 79 12.06 9.53 -2.01
C LEU A 79 12.94 10.58 -1.31
N LEU A 80 12.44 11.17 -0.22
CA LEU A 80 13.19 12.12 0.60
C LEU A 80 14.34 11.47 1.38
N GLY A 81 14.45 10.14 1.35
CA GLY A 81 15.59 9.42 1.91
C GLY A 81 15.58 9.30 3.44
N ALA A 82 14.41 9.32 4.08
CA ALA A 82 14.30 9.17 5.54
C ALA A 82 14.98 7.89 6.06
N SER A 83 15.54 7.95 7.27
CA SER A 83 16.31 6.85 7.89
C SER A 83 15.46 5.58 8.13
N THR A 84 14.17 5.75 8.45
CA THR A 84 13.25 4.63 8.74
C THR A 84 12.39 4.21 7.55
N ARG A 85 12.80 4.57 6.31
CA ARG A 85 11.96 4.42 5.11
C ARG A 85 11.61 2.95 4.81
N TYR A 86 12.51 2.02 5.08
CA TYR A 86 12.32 0.59 4.81
C TYR A 86 11.45 -0.09 5.88
N GLU A 87 11.64 0.26 7.15
CA GLU A 87 10.82 -0.19 8.29
C GLU A 87 9.36 0.19 8.09
N ARG A 88 9.11 1.46 7.78
CA ARG A 88 7.77 1.99 7.55
C ARG A 88 7.11 1.30 6.37
N THR A 89 7.85 1.14 5.28
CA THR A 89 7.36 0.43 4.08
C THR A 89 6.96 -1.01 4.41
N ILE A 90 7.79 -1.75 5.17
CA ILE A 90 7.46 -3.12 5.60
C ILE A 90 6.19 -3.15 6.46
N ALA A 91 6.09 -2.27 7.46
CA ALA A 91 4.93 -2.22 8.35
C ALA A 91 3.63 -1.94 7.58
N ILE A 92 3.64 -0.94 6.70
CA ILE A 92 2.48 -0.59 5.87
C ILE A 92 2.15 -1.72 4.89
N SER A 93 3.15 -2.36 4.28
CA SER A 93 2.95 -3.52 3.42
C SER A 93 2.24 -4.66 4.12
N ILE A 94 2.65 -5.01 5.35
CA ILE A 94 2.02 -6.08 6.15
C ILE A 94 0.54 -5.76 6.40
N VAL A 95 0.25 -4.53 6.85
CA VAL A 95 -1.13 -4.07 7.07
C VAL A 95 -1.96 -4.15 5.79
N THR A 96 -1.36 -3.98 4.62
CA THR A 96 -2.08 -3.94 3.33
C THR A 96 -2.34 -5.32 2.74
N LEU A 97 -1.77 -6.41 3.29
CA LEU A 97 -1.88 -7.74 2.68
C LEU A 97 -3.32 -8.27 2.59
N PHE A 98 -4.25 -7.78 3.42
CA PHE A 98 -5.66 -8.14 3.33
C PHE A 98 -6.34 -7.61 2.06
N TYR A 99 -5.79 -6.56 1.42
CA TYR A 99 -6.30 -6.00 0.17
C TYR A 99 -5.87 -6.89 -1.01
N ALA A 100 -6.44 -8.10 -1.04
CA ALA A 100 -6.07 -9.20 -1.90
C ALA A 100 -6.08 -8.83 -3.38
N LEU A 101 -5.03 -9.30 -4.08
CA LEU A 101 -4.57 -8.94 -5.43
C LEU A 101 -3.68 -7.69 -5.48
N PRO A 102 -4.19 -6.45 -5.67
CA PRO A 102 -3.31 -5.29 -5.85
C PRO A 102 -2.48 -4.96 -4.60
N GLY A 103 -3.08 -5.03 -3.41
CA GLY A 103 -2.39 -4.73 -2.15
C GLY A 103 -1.38 -5.80 -1.76
N THR A 104 -1.71 -7.08 -1.96
CA THR A 104 -0.79 -8.19 -1.70
C THR A 104 0.42 -8.16 -2.63
N LEU A 105 0.22 -7.98 -3.94
CA LEU A 105 1.31 -7.95 -4.92
C LEU A 105 2.30 -6.82 -4.61
N ILE A 106 1.79 -5.60 -4.45
CA ILE A 106 2.61 -4.43 -4.14
C ILE A 106 3.25 -4.57 -2.75
N GLY A 107 2.48 -5.05 -1.77
CA GLY A 107 2.96 -5.27 -0.41
C GLY A 107 4.15 -6.23 -0.35
N VAL A 108 4.04 -7.39 -1.00
CA VAL A 108 5.10 -8.40 -1.07
C VAL A 108 6.35 -7.86 -1.78
N LEU A 109 6.18 -7.21 -2.94
CA LEU A 109 7.30 -6.61 -3.66
C LEU A 109 8.04 -5.58 -2.79
N ASN A 110 7.30 -4.69 -2.14
CA ASN A 110 7.88 -3.67 -1.26
C ASN A 110 8.55 -4.27 -0.01
N ILE A 111 8.03 -5.37 0.55
CA ILE A 111 8.70 -6.11 1.63
C ILE A 111 10.03 -6.67 1.15
N VAL A 112 10.04 -7.37 0.02
CA VAL A 112 11.25 -8.01 -0.53
C VAL A 112 12.33 -6.95 -0.81
N LEU A 113 11.97 -5.85 -1.48
CA LEU A 113 12.90 -4.77 -1.78
C LEU A 113 13.44 -4.10 -0.51
N SER A 114 12.57 -3.80 0.46
CA SER A 114 12.95 -3.16 1.72
C SER A 114 13.86 -4.04 2.59
N VAL A 115 13.58 -5.35 2.65
CA VAL A 115 14.42 -6.31 3.38
C VAL A 115 15.78 -6.45 2.72
N ARG A 116 15.84 -6.49 1.37
CA ARG A 116 17.11 -6.56 0.64
C ARG A 116 17.99 -5.36 0.91
N GLU A 117 17.42 -4.16 0.97
CA GLU A 117 18.17 -2.92 1.18
C GLU A 117 18.60 -2.71 2.65
N LYS A 118 17.89 -3.31 3.60
CA LYS A 118 18.31 -3.36 5.01
C LYS A 118 19.53 -4.26 5.26
N ARG A 119 19.63 -5.40 4.55
CA ARG A 119 20.73 -6.37 4.73
C ARG A 119 22.15 -5.80 4.49
N PRO A 120 22.42 -4.97 3.47
CA PRO A 120 23.75 -4.39 3.25
C PRO A 120 24.18 -3.37 4.31
N MET A 121 23.30 -2.95 5.23
CA MET A 121 23.64 -2.03 6.33
C MET A 121 24.04 -2.73 7.64
N ARG A 122 24.05 -4.08 7.71
CA ARG A 122 24.69 -4.79 8.84
C ARG A 122 26.19 -4.88 8.58
N PRO A 123 27.06 -4.32 9.45
CA PRO A 123 28.49 -4.57 9.34
C PRO A 123 28.74 -6.08 9.51
N SER A 124 29.60 -6.63 8.66
CA SER A 124 30.25 -7.91 8.90
C SER A 124 30.97 -7.85 10.25
N PRO A 125 30.91 -8.91 11.08
CA PRO A 125 31.65 -8.97 12.35
C PRO A 125 33.17 -8.92 12.14
#